data_AF-A0A3B3V9L0-F1
#
_entry.id   AF-A0A3B3V9L0-F1
#
_cell.length_a   1.000
_cell.length_b   1.000
_cell.length_c   1.000
_cell.angle_alpha   90.00
_cell.angle_beta   90.00
_cell.angle_gamma   90.00
#
_symmetry.space_group_name_H-M   'P 1'
#
loop_
_entity.id
_entity.type
_entity.pdbx_description
1 polymer ?
#
loop_
_entity_poly.entity_id
_entity_poly.type
_entity_poly.pdbx_seq_one_letter_code
_entity_poly.pdbx_strand_id
1 'polypeptide(L)'
;GSRELRGQTGAFAKRQLPDLSEQIKAATKENHIRAENTQLMLSYQKGQITLQQYKVLLCSLYEIYKALEEELDRNSSHPAVAPIYFPHELARLESLENDLEYFFGQDWEKRVIVPAATQRYKQRLRKIGQEKPELLVAHAYTRYLGDLSGGQVLGKITQKSLGLSSKEGLSFFSFPGVSSPNRFKQLYRSRMNSVELTEEEKAAVLEEAVEAFELNIQVFDDLQKMLSIAAETDQSKSGVGAARFAASPVLQLAVGLCVALATVGAAMYGK
;
A
#
# COMPACT_ATOMS: atom_id res chain seq x y z
N GLY A 1 -50.48 -54.22 6.64
CA GLY A 1 -50.09 -52.86 6.23
C GLY A 1 -49.21 -52.30 7.33
N SER A 2 -47.89 -52.37 7.21
CA SER A 2 -47.03 -51.58 6.29
C SER A 2 -47.16 -50.08 6.59
N ARG A 3 -46.61 -49.66 7.75
CA ARG A 3 -46.44 -48.26 8.12
C ARG A 3 -45.03 -47.81 7.72
N GLU A 4 -45.01 -47.00 6.66
CA GLU A 4 -44.08 -45.92 6.34
C GLU A 4 -42.63 -46.04 6.85
N LEU A 5 -41.76 -46.57 5.99
CA LEU A 5 -40.37 -46.14 5.88
C LEU A 5 -40.35 -44.73 5.24
N ARG A 6 -40.35 -43.67 6.07
CA ARG A 6 -40.00 -42.32 5.58
C ARG A 6 -38.50 -42.20 5.49
N GLY A 7 -38.03 -42.06 4.26
CA GLY A 7 -36.63 -41.82 3.92
C GLY A 7 -36.08 -40.60 4.65
N GLN A 8 -35.03 -40.83 5.43
CA GLN A 8 -34.02 -39.84 5.72
C GLN A 8 -33.15 -39.69 4.46
N THR A 9 -33.59 -38.89 3.50
CA THR A 9 -32.71 -38.37 2.45
C THR A 9 -32.22 -37.01 2.89
N GLY A 10 -30.95 -36.97 3.29
CA GLY A 10 -30.27 -35.78 3.76
C GLY A 10 -30.32 -34.64 2.75
N ALA A 11 -30.78 -33.49 3.20
CA ALA A 11 -30.46 -32.21 2.58
C ALA A 11 -29.00 -31.89 2.92
N PHE A 12 -28.05 -32.45 2.16
CA PHE A 12 -26.74 -31.83 2.02
C PHE A 12 -26.97 -30.51 1.30
N ALA A 13 -27.20 -29.44 2.06
CA ALA A 13 -26.97 -28.09 1.56
C ALA A 13 -25.52 -28.08 1.08
N LYS A 14 -25.31 -28.05 -0.25
CA LYS A 14 -24.01 -27.73 -0.83
C LYS A 14 -23.59 -26.42 -0.17
N ARG A 15 -22.64 -26.48 0.75
CA ARG A 15 -22.06 -25.30 1.38
C ARG A 15 -21.44 -24.51 0.23
N GLN A 16 -22.13 -23.47 -0.21
CA GLN A 16 -21.66 -22.63 -1.31
C GLN A 16 -20.28 -22.15 -0.90
N LEU A 17 -19.27 -22.47 -1.71
CA LEU A 17 -17.90 -22.01 -1.46
C LEU A 17 -17.94 -20.49 -1.35
N PRO A 18 -17.17 -19.88 -0.43
CA PRO A 18 -17.15 -18.43 -0.30
C PRO A 18 -16.81 -17.77 -1.63
N ASP A 19 -17.36 -16.59 -1.90
CA ASP A 19 -17.02 -15.83 -3.10
C ASP A 19 -15.51 -15.51 -3.15
N LEU A 20 -14.96 -15.31 -4.35
CA LEU A 20 -13.53 -15.00 -4.56
C LEU A 20 -13.07 -13.83 -3.68
N SER A 21 -13.88 -12.78 -3.53
CA SER A 21 -13.54 -11.64 -2.68
C SER A 21 -13.37 -11.97 -1.21
N GLU A 22 -14.19 -12.87 -0.67
CA GLU A 22 -14.07 -13.30 0.72
C GLU A 22 -12.92 -14.29 0.89
N GLN A 23 -12.63 -15.11 -0.12
CA GLN A 23 -11.45 -15.98 -0.12
C GLN A 23 -10.15 -15.18 -0.11
N ILE A 24 -10.00 -14.19 -1.00
CA ILE A 24 -8.82 -13.30 -1.03
C ILE A 24 -8.67 -12.60 0.33
N LYS A 25 -9.74 -11.98 0.84
CA LYS A 25 -9.71 -11.30 2.15
C LYS A 25 -9.30 -12.23 3.29
N ALA A 26 -9.73 -13.48 3.28
CA ALA A 26 -9.33 -14.47 4.27
C ALA A 26 -7.85 -14.86 4.11
N ALA A 27 -7.42 -15.14 2.88
CA ALA A 27 -6.05 -15.55 2.56
C ALA A 27 -5.02 -14.46 2.89
N THR A 28 -5.34 -13.19 2.66
CA THR A 28 -4.41 -12.08 2.88
C THR A 28 -4.52 -11.43 4.26
N LYS A 29 -5.31 -12.00 5.19
CA LYS A 29 -5.59 -11.38 6.48
C LYS A 29 -4.32 -11.11 7.29
N GLU A 30 -3.42 -12.09 7.37
CA GLU A 30 -2.18 -11.96 8.14
C GLU A 30 -1.21 -10.98 7.47
N ASN A 31 -1.10 -11.02 6.14
CA ASN A 31 -0.24 -10.10 5.39
C ASN A 31 -0.75 -8.66 5.47
N HIS A 32 -2.07 -8.44 5.47
CA HIS A 32 -2.65 -7.11 5.72
C HIS A 32 -2.23 -6.57 7.09
N ILE A 33 -2.36 -7.39 8.15
CA ILE A 33 -1.92 -7.00 9.49
C ILE A 33 -0.42 -6.68 9.50
N ARG A 34 0.42 -7.52 8.86
CA ARG A 34 1.86 -7.26 8.76
C ARG A 34 2.17 -5.96 8.01
N ALA A 35 1.49 -5.70 6.90
CA ALA A 35 1.67 -4.48 6.11
C ALA A 35 1.39 -3.21 6.93
N GLU A 36 0.29 -3.19 7.68
CA GLU A 36 -0.05 -2.08 8.57
C GLU A 36 0.93 -1.92 9.74
N ASN A 37 1.62 -2.99 10.14
CA ASN A 37 2.59 -2.99 11.24
C ASN A 37 4.06 -2.87 10.78
N THR A 38 4.33 -2.58 9.51
CA THR A 38 5.67 -2.19 9.07
C THR A 38 6.12 -0.91 9.79
N GLN A 39 7.43 -0.74 10.00
CA GLN A 39 7.96 0.42 10.72
C GLN A 39 7.54 1.74 10.07
N LEU A 40 7.54 1.79 8.74
CA LEU A 40 7.10 2.94 7.97
C LEU A 40 5.62 3.24 8.22
N MET A 41 4.74 2.24 8.11
CA MET A 41 3.29 2.43 8.30
C MET A 41 2.93 2.79 9.74
N LEU A 42 3.58 2.17 10.74
CA LEU A 42 3.38 2.54 12.16
C LEU A 42 3.76 4.00 12.43
N SER A 43 4.87 4.46 11.84
CA SER A 43 5.30 5.86 11.95
C SER A 43 4.34 6.79 11.20
N TYR A 44 3.89 6.38 10.00
CA TYR A 44 2.92 7.12 9.21
C TYR A 44 1.61 7.30 9.97
N GLN A 45 1.02 6.24 10.50
CA GLN A 45 -0.24 6.29 11.26
C GLN A 45 -0.15 7.20 12.49
N LYS A 46 1.04 7.35 13.09
CA LYS A 46 1.31 8.28 14.20
C LYS A 46 1.54 9.73 13.76
N GLY A 47 1.47 10.01 12.46
CA GLY A 47 1.73 11.33 11.89
C GLY A 47 3.21 11.72 11.85
N GLN A 48 4.10 10.72 11.88
CA GLN A 48 5.56 10.91 11.89
C GLN A 48 6.19 10.69 10.51
N ILE A 49 5.39 10.72 9.45
CA ILE A 49 5.89 10.64 8.08
C ILE A 49 6.61 11.95 7.73
N THR A 50 7.86 11.84 7.26
CA THR A 50 8.62 13.00 6.78
C THR A 50 8.30 13.29 5.32
N LEU A 51 8.54 14.52 4.87
CA LEU A 51 8.38 14.90 3.46
C LEU A 51 9.21 14.00 2.52
N GLN A 52 10.45 13.67 2.89
CA GLN A 52 11.30 12.80 2.08
C GLN A 52 10.78 11.37 1.98
N GLN A 53 10.31 10.79 3.09
CA GLN A 53 9.65 9.48 3.05
C GLN A 53 8.41 9.50 2.17
N TYR A 54 7.60 10.54 2.25
CA TYR A 54 6.40 10.67 1.42
C TYR A 54 6.74 10.81 -0.07
N LYS A 55 7.76 11.59 -0.41
CA LYS A 55 8.23 11.74 -1.79
C LYS A 55 8.74 10.42 -2.39
N VAL A 56 9.56 9.65 -1.65
CA VAL A 56 10.02 8.32 -2.12
C VAL A 56 8.86 7.33 -2.22
N LEU A 57 7.87 7.44 -1.33
CA LEU A 57 6.65 6.63 -1.43
C LEU A 57 5.89 6.96 -2.71
N LEU A 58 5.67 8.24 -3.02
CA LEU A 58 5.02 8.66 -4.27
C LEU A 58 5.77 8.17 -5.51
N CYS A 59 7.10 8.29 -5.56
CA CYS A 59 7.92 7.72 -6.64
C CYS A 59 7.70 6.21 -6.78
N SER A 60 7.64 5.49 -5.66
CA SER A 60 7.44 4.04 -5.67
C SER A 60 6.03 3.65 -6.13
N LEU A 61 5.02 4.39 -5.66
CA LEU A 61 3.65 4.20 -6.12
C LEU A 61 3.52 4.49 -7.62
N TYR A 62 4.10 5.57 -8.12
CA TYR A 62 4.11 5.90 -9.55
C TYR A 62 4.60 4.73 -10.41
N GLU A 63 5.78 4.17 -10.10
CA GLU A 63 6.34 3.04 -10.86
C GLU A 63 5.46 1.78 -10.78
N ILE A 64 4.81 1.53 -9.64
CA ILE A 64 3.92 0.39 -9.43
C ILE A 64 2.60 0.56 -10.18
N TYR A 65 1.92 1.70 -10.03
CA TYR A 65 0.65 1.97 -10.72
C TYR A 65 0.83 2.10 -12.21
N LYS A 66 1.92 2.72 -12.68
CA LYS A 66 2.26 2.74 -14.11
C LYS A 66 2.34 1.32 -14.68
N ALA A 67 3.02 0.40 -13.98
CA ALA A 67 3.10 -0.98 -14.41
C ALA A 67 1.76 -1.72 -14.32
N LEU A 68 1.01 -1.53 -13.23
CA LEU A 68 -0.31 -2.15 -13.05
C LEU A 68 -1.30 -1.68 -14.11
N GLU A 69 -1.42 -0.38 -14.31
CA GLU A 69 -2.40 0.24 -15.21
C GLU A 69 -2.09 -0.06 -16.67
N GLU A 70 -0.82 -0.01 -17.08
CA GLU A 70 -0.45 -0.41 -18.45
C GLU A 70 -0.76 -1.90 -18.73
N GLU A 71 -0.60 -2.79 -17.75
CA GLU A 71 -0.96 -4.21 -17.93
C GLU A 71 -2.48 -4.46 -17.81
N LEU A 72 -3.21 -3.66 -17.03
CA LEU A 72 -4.68 -3.67 -17.03
C LEU A 72 -5.23 -3.18 -18.36
N ASP A 73 -4.66 -2.12 -18.94
CA ASP A 73 -5.05 -1.59 -20.25
C ASP A 73 -4.79 -2.62 -21.36
N ARG A 74 -3.58 -3.22 -21.37
CA ARG A 74 -3.19 -4.28 -22.31
C ARG A 74 -4.17 -5.45 -22.26
N ASN A 75 -4.64 -5.82 -21.07
CA ASN A 75 -5.51 -6.97 -20.84
C ASN A 75 -6.98 -6.58 -20.61
N SER A 76 -7.39 -5.37 -20.98
CA SER A 76 -8.73 -4.84 -20.70
C SER A 76 -9.88 -5.70 -21.28
N SER A 77 -9.61 -6.46 -22.36
CA SER A 77 -10.57 -7.40 -22.95
C SER A 77 -10.43 -8.85 -22.44
N HIS A 78 -9.47 -9.16 -21.57
CA HIS A 78 -9.28 -10.50 -21.02
C HIS A 78 -10.46 -10.84 -20.10
N PRO A 79 -11.07 -12.05 -20.18
CA PRO A 79 -12.27 -12.40 -19.42
C PRO A 79 -12.15 -12.20 -17.90
N ALA A 80 -10.96 -12.40 -17.34
CA ALA A 80 -10.71 -12.18 -15.92
C ALA A 80 -10.50 -10.71 -15.51
N VAL A 81 -10.04 -9.86 -16.45
CA VAL A 81 -9.68 -8.45 -16.17
C VAL A 81 -10.84 -7.52 -16.51
N ALA A 82 -11.55 -7.78 -17.61
CA ALA A 82 -12.64 -6.95 -18.09
C ALA A 82 -13.71 -6.62 -17.01
N PRO A 83 -14.11 -7.55 -16.12
CA PRO A 83 -15.09 -7.24 -15.08
C PRO A 83 -14.60 -6.22 -14.04
N ILE A 84 -13.29 -6.14 -13.80
CA ILE A 84 -12.66 -5.27 -12.80
C ILE A 84 -11.97 -4.03 -13.38
N TYR A 85 -12.09 -3.82 -14.69
CA TYR A 85 -11.46 -2.71 -15.41
C TYR A 85 -12.28 -1.42 -15.28
N PHE A 86 -11.88 -0.54 -14.35
CA PHE A 86 -12.52 0.74 -14.04
C PHE A 86 -11.52 1.91 -14.13
N PRO A 87 -10.97 2.23 -15.32
CA PRO A 87 -9.91 3.22 -15.44
C PRO A 87 -10.37 4.63 -15.02
N HIS A 88 -11.60 5.03 -15.36
CA HIS A 88 -12.12 6.36 -15.02
C HIS A 88 -12.28 6.58 -13.51
N GLU A 89 -12.62 5.53 -12.77
CA GLU A 89 -12.86 5.61 -11.34
C GLU A 89 -11.60 5.34 -10.51
N LEU A 90 -10.72 4.45 -10.98
CA LEU A 90 -9.63 3.89 -10.17
C LEU A 90 -8.22 4.27 -10.64
N ALA A 91 -7.98 4.65 -11.89
CA ALA A 91 -6.63 4.94 -12.37
C ALA A 91 -5.98 6.04 -11.51
N ARG A 92 -4.72 5.84 -11.14
CA ARG A 92 -3.93 6.68 -10.22
C ARG A 92 -2.79 7.39 -10.92
N LEU A 93 -2.42 7.00 -12.15
CA LEU A 93 -1.24 7.54 -12.82
C LEU A 93 -1.25 9.06 -12.91
N GLU A 94 -2.31 9.66 -13.45
CA GLU A 94 -2.45 11.13 -13.56
C GLU A 94 -2.38 11.81 -12.17
N SER A 95 -3.05 11.25 -11.17
CA SER A 95 -2.99 11.77 -9.80
C SER A 95 -1.57 11.71 -9.21
N LEU A 96 -0.81 10.64 -9.48
CA LEU A 96 0.56 10.48 -9.03
C LEU A 96 1.52 11.43 -9.75
N GLU A 97 1.31 11.65 -11.05
CA GLU A 97 2.08 12.62 -11.85
C GLU A 97 1.88 14.04 -11.32
N ASN A 98 0.64 14.43 -11.03
CA ASN A 98 0.32 15.72 -10.41
C ASN A 98 1.00 15.90 -9.04
N ASP A 99 0.98 14.86 -8.20
CA ASP A 99 1.62 14.91 -6.88
C ASP A 99 3.15 14.98 -7.00
N LEU A 100 3.74 14.25 -7.95
CA LEU A 100 5.18 14.29 -8.21
C LEU A 100 5.60 15.66 -8.77
N GLU A 101 4.87 16.23 -9.71
CA GLU A 101 5.14 17.59 -10.22
C GLU A 101 5.06 18.63 -9.09
N TYR A 102 4.08 18.53 -8.19
CA TYR A 102 3.98 19.42 -7.03
C TYR A 102 5.24 19.38 -6.14
N PHE A 103 5.79 18.20 -5.85
CA PHE A 103 6.94 18.07 -4.94
C PHE A 103 8.32 18.19 -5.60
N PHE A 104 8.43 17.97 -6.91
CA PHE A 104 9.70 17.90 -7.63
C PHE A 104 9.83 18.91 -8.77
N GLY A 105 8.75 19.59 -9.16
CA GLY A 105 8.67 20.52 -10.30
C GLY A 105 8.49 19.81 -11.65
N GLN A 106 8.52 20.57 -12.74
CA GLN A 106 8.28 20.08 -14.10
C GLN A 106 9.21 18.93 -14.54
N ASP A 107 10.44 18.88 -14.01
CA ASP A 107 11.42 17.82 -14.28
C ASP A 107 11.31 16.64 -13.30
N TRP A 108 10.14 16.37 -12.73
CA TRP A 108 9.96 15.35 -11.69
C TRP A 108 10.38 13.95 -12.15
N GLU A 109 10.16 13.60 -13.42
CA GLU A 109 10.51 12.29 -13.99
C GLU A 109 11.99 11.95 -13.80
N LYS A 110 12.87 12.94 -13.96
CA LYS A 110 14.34 12.78 -13.80
C LYS A 110 14.76 12.55 -12.34
N ARG A 111 13.83 12.72 -11.40
CA ARG A 111 14.07 12.65 -9.94
C ARG A 111 13.39 11.44 -9.30
N VAL A 112 12.73 10.60 -10.08
CA VAL A 112 12.12 9.35 -9.61
C VAL A 112 13.23 8.38 -9.21
N ILE A 113 13.42 8.24 -7.89
CA ILE A 113 14.33 7.28 -7.28
C ILE A 113 13.48 6.35 -6.41
N VAL A 114 13.63 5.04 -6.64
CA VAL A 114 12.82 4.01 -5.98
C VAL A 114 13.71 2.89 -5.43
N PRO A 115 13.32 2.22 -4.33
CA PRO A 115 14.04 1.08 -3.82
C PRO A 115 13.99 -0.13 -4.77
N ALA A 116 14.91 -1.07 -4.57
CA ALA A 116 14.97 -2.31 -5.34
C ALA A 116 13.66 -3.11 -5.28
N ALA A 117 12.97 -3.13 -4.12
CA ALA A 117 11.66 -3.74 -3.97
C ALA A 117 10.61 -3.19 -4.95
N THR A 118 10.61 -1.88 -5.24
CA THR A 118 9.69 -1.28 -6.21
C THR A 118 9.93 -1.82 -7.61
N GLN A 119 11.20 -1.98 -8.00
CA GLN A 119 11.55 -2.57 -9.29
C GLN A 119 11.13 -4.04 -9.38
N ARG A 120 11.28 -4.82 -8.30
CA ARG A 120 10.78 -6.20 -8.22
C ARG A 120 9.26 -6.26 -8.39
N TYR A 121 8.52 -5.38 -7.71
CA TYR A 121 7.06 -5.29 -7.85
C TYR A 121 6.69 -4.98 -9.31
N LYS A 122 7.26 -3.92 -9.88
CA LYS A 122 7.04 -3.54 -11.29
C LYS A 122 7.29 -4.72 -12.23
N GLN A 123 8.40 -5.43 -12.07
CA GLN A 123 8.73 -6.60 -12.89
C GLN A 123 7.70 -7.73 -12.73
N ARG A 124 7.23 -7.99 -11.51
CA ARG A 124 6.17 -8.99 -11.27
C ARG A 124 4.90 -8.66 -12.02
N LEU A 125 4.44 -7.41 -11.94
CA LEU A 125 3.25 -6.93 -12.64
C LEU A 125 3.36 -7.12 -14.16
N ARG A 126 4.51 -6.74 -14.74
CA ARG A 126 4.76 -6.95 -16.18
C ARG A 126 4.76 -8.41 -16.57
N LYS A 127 5.38 -9.25 -15.76
CA LYS A 127 5.46 -10.69 -16.02
C LYS A 127 4.06 -11.32 -16.03
N ILE A 128 3.25 -11.07 -15.00
CA ILE A 128 1.90 -11.65 -14.93
C ILE A 128 0.97 -11.04 -15.98
N GLY A 129 1.10 -9.74 -16.29
CA GLY A 129 0.31 -9.11 -17.34
C GLY A 129 0.55 -9.70 -18.73
N GLN A 130 1.74 -10.27 -18.96
CA GLN A 130 2.09 -10.92 -20.23
C GLN A 130 1.78 -12.43 -20.23
N GLU A 131 2.06 -13.12 -19.12
CA GLU A 131 2.03 -14.58 -19.07
C GLU A 131 0.75 -15.15 -18.45
N LYS A 132 0.13 -14.43 -17.50
CA LYS A 132 -0.99 -14.89 -16.66
C LYS A 132 -1.94 -13.74 -16.27
N PRO A 133 -2.67 -13.14 -17.22
CA PRO A 133 -3.46 -11.92 -16.97
C PRO A 133 -4.54 -12.07 -15.89
N GLU A 134 -5.06 -13.28 -15.65
CA GLU A 134 -6.01 -13.59 -14.58
C GLU A 134 -5.48 -13.22 -13.18
N LEU A 135 -4.16 -13.25 -12.99
CA LEU A 135 -3.51 -12.88 -11.73
C LEU A 135 -3.50 -11.36 -11.48
N LEU A 136 -3.75 -10.52 -12.50
CA LEU A 136 -3.85 -9.06 -12.31
C LEU A 136 -4.99 -8.67 -11.36
N VAL A 137 -6.04 -9.51 -11.26
CA VAL A 137 -7.15 -9.32 -10.32
C VAL A 137 -6.65 -9.23 -8.88
N ALA A 138 -5.64 -10.04 -8.51
CA ALA A 138 -5.07 -10.04 -7.17
C ALA A 138 -4.37 -8.72 -6.81
N HIS A 139 -3.60 -8.17 -7.74
CA HIS A 139 -2.89 -6.90 -7.55
C HIS A 139 -3.83 -5.70 -7.57
N ALA A 140 -4.77 -5.66 -8.52
CA ALA A 140 -5.78 -4.61 -8.60
C ALA A 140 -6.64 -4.59 -7.34
N TYR A 141 -7.07 -5.76 -6.83
CA TYR A 141 -7.77 -5.88 -5.55
C TYR A 141 -6.94 -5.31 -4.39
N THR A 142 -5.68 -5.76 -4.26
CA THR A 142 -4.81 -5.38 -3.13
C THR A 142 -4.55 -3.88 -3.10
N ARG A 143 -4.33 -3.26 -4.26
CA ARG A 143 -4.05 -1.83 -4.38
C ARG A 143 -5.32 -0.99 -4.24
N TYR A 144 -6.24 -1.07 -5.20
CA TYR A 144 -7.37 -0.14 -5.28
C TYR A 144 -8.31 -0.18 -4.07
N LEU A 145 -8.60 -1.37 -3.52
CA LEU A 145 -9.47 -1.47 -2.35
C LEU A 145 -8.76 -1.05 -1.07
N GLY A 146 -7.43 -1.16 -1.01
CA GLY A 146 -6.61 -0.54 0.02
C GLY A 146 -6.71 0.98 0.00
N ASP A 147 -6.59 1.58 -1.19
CA ASP A 147 -6.65 3.04 -1.37
C ASP A 147 -8.04 3.63 -1.03
N LEU A 148 -9.10 2.92 -1.44
CA LEU A 148 -10.49 3.26 -1.11
C LEU A 148 -10.87 2.92 0.36
N SER A 149 -9.95 2.38 1.14
CA SER A 149 -10.13 2.06 2.56
C SER A 149 -9.17 2.88 3.42
N GLY A 150 -7.97 2.35 3.70
CA GLY A 150 -6.97 3.01 4.55
C GLY A 150 -6.37 4.26 3.91
N GLY A 151 -6.30 4.32 2.58
CA GLY A 151 -5.74 5.47 1.85
C GLY A 151 -6.43 6.80 2.19
N GLN A 152 -7.74 6.79 2.41
CA GLN A 152 -8.50 8.00 2.78
C GLN A 152 -8.08 8.55 4.15
N VAL A 153 -7.71 7.68 5.08
CA VAL A 153 -7.19 8.08 6.40
C VAL A 153 -5.76 8.56 6.26
N LEU A 154 -4.93 7.84 5.50
CA LEU A 154 -3.54 8.21 5.25
C LEU A 154 -3.45 9.61 4.63
N GLY A 155 -4.22 9.94 3.60
CA GLY A 155 -4.19 11.27 2.99
C GLY A 155 -4.45 12.42 3.98
N LYS A 156 -5.37 12.24 4.93
CA LYS A 156 -5.62 13.22 6.01
C LYS A 156 -4.42 13.34 6.96
N ILE A 157 -3.81 12.21 7.29
CA ILE A 157 -2.61 12.18 8.13
C ILE A 157 -1.45 12.86 7.41
N THR A 158 -1.26 12.61 6.10
CA THR A 158 -0.23 13.25 5.27
C THR A 158 -0.41 14.76 5.27
N GLN A 159 -1.62 15.25 4.99
CA GLN A 159 -1.93 16.67 4.96
C GLN A 159 -1.51 17.36 6.27
N LYS A 160 -1.90 16.76 7.40
CA LYS A 160 -1.59 17.28 8.73
C LYS A 160 -0.09 17.20 9.06
N SER A 161 0.54 16.05 8.78
CA SER A 161 1.94 15.79 9.17
C SER A 161 2.92 16.65 8.39
N LEU A 162 2.60 16.94 7.13
CA LEU A 162 3.45 17.75 6.25
C LEU A 162 3.07 19.24 6.25
N GLY A 163 2.01 19.64 6.97
CA GLY A 163 1.57 21.03 7.05
C GLY A 163 1.06 21.60 5.72
N LEU A 164 0.46 20.77 4.86
CA LEU A 164 -0.05 21.19 3.56
C LEU A 164 -1.30 22.07 3.72
N SER A 165 -1.25 23.29 3.18
CA SER A 165 -2.33 24.26 3.26
C SER A 165 -3.47 24.01 2.25
N SER A 166 -3.16 23.31 1.15
CA SER A 166 -4.10 22.91 0.11
C SER A 166 -4.21 21.37 0.04
N LYS A 167 -4.94 20.85 -0.96
CA LYS A 167 -4.96 19.42 -1.30
C LYS A 167 -3.94 19.04 -2.38
N GLU A 168 -3.13 20.00 -2.84
CA GLU A 168 -2.07 19.73 -3.82
C GLU A 168 -1.00 18.84 -3.18
N GLY A 169 -0.45 17.91 -3.97
CA GLY A 169 0.44 16.86 -3.46
C GLY A 169 -0.28 15.74 -2.70
N LEU A 170 -1.62 15.65 -2.78
CA LEU A 170 -2.44 14.58 -2.18
C LEU A 170 -3.48 14.00 -3.17
N SER A 171 -3.30 14.27 -4.46
CA SER A 171 -4.21 13.89 -5.55
C SER A 171 -4.37 12.37 -5.63
N PHE A 172 -3.34 11.59 -5.30
CA PHE A 172 -3.38 10.13 -5.25
C PHE A 172 -4.52 9.61 -4.37
N PHE A 173 -4.79 10.29 -3.24
CA PHE A 173 -5.84 9.90 -2.30
C PHE A 173 -7.25 10.32 -2.72
N SER A 174 -7.37 11.12 -3.79
CA SER A 174 -8.64 11.62 -4.30
C SER A 174 -9.20 10.74 -5.41
N PHE A 175 -10.46 10.35 -5.31
CA PHE A 175 -11.16 9.52 -6.30
C PHE A 175 -12.39 10.26 -6.85
N PRO A 176 -12.22 11.25 -7.76
CA PRO A 176 -13.33 12.07 -8.24
C PRO A 176 -14.40 11.26 -8.99
N GLY A 177 -14.01 10.16 -9.65
CA GLY A 177 -14.95 9.22 -10.29
C GLY A 177 -15.72 8.33 -9.31
N VAL A 178 -15.37 8.32 -8.02
CA VAL A 178 -16.00 7.48 -6.99
C VAL A 178 -16.82 8.33 -6.02
N SER A 179 -18.13 8.39 -6.24
CA SER A 179 -19.06 9.15 -5.38
C SER A 179 -19.19 8.59 -3.95
N SER A 180 -19.04 7.27 -3.79
CA SER A 180 -19.08 6.61 -2.48
C SER A 180 -18.09 5.44 -2.43
N PRO A 181 -16.98 5.57 -1.69
CA PRO A 181 -15.98 4.50 -1.59
C PRO A 181 -16.56 3.16 -1.11
N ASN A 182 -17.52 3.19 -0.19
CA ASN A 182 -18.13 1.96 0.32
C ASN A 182 -18.99 1.25 -0.72
N ARG A 183 -19.84 2.00 -1.46
CA ARG A 183 -20.66 1.41 -2.54
C ARG A 183 -19.78 0.91 -3.69
N PHE A 184 -18.73 1.66 -4.04
CA PHE A 184 -17.82 1.26 -5.10
C PHE A 184 -17.02 0.00 -4.74
N LYS A 185 -16.53 -0.12 -3.50
CA LYS A 185 -15.89 -1.37 -3.04
C LYS A 185 -16.84 -2.57 -3.05
N GLN A 186 -18.14 -2.38 -2.80
CA GLN A 186 -19.14 -3.45 -2.93
C GLN A 186 -19.35 -3.84 -4.39
N LEU A 187 -19.49 -2.85 -5.28
CA LEU A 187 -19.55 -3.07 -6.74
C LEU A 187 -18.32 -3.83 -7.23
N TYR A 188 -17.12 -3.37 -6.88
CA TYR A 188 -15.87 -3.99 -7.30
C TYR A 188 -15.78 -5.46 -6.85
N ARG A 189 -16.12 -5.76 -5.59
CA ARG A 189 -16.17 -7.15 -5.10
C ARG A 189 -17.20 -7.98 -5.88
N SER A 190 -18.39 -7.45 -6.12
CA SER A 190 -19.41 -8.14 -6.92
C SER A 190 -18.93 -8.47 -8.32
N ARG A 191 -18.18 -7.56 -8.96
CA ARG A 191 -17.62 -7.75 -10.30
C ARG A 191 -16.48 -8.77 -10.31
N MET A 192 -15.62 -8.72 -9.30
CA MET A 192 -14.58 -9.71 -9.10
C MET A 192 -15.16 -11.12 -8.86
N ASN A 193 -16.28 -11.21 -8.14
CA ASN A 193 -16.96 -12.48 -7.88
C ASN A 193 -17.64 -13.07 -9.13
N SER A 194 -17.87 -12.27 -10.18
CA SER A 194 -18.35 -12.75 -11.47
C SER A 194 -17.26 -13.25 -12.41
N VAL A 195 -15.99 -13.17 -12.01
CA VAL A 195 -14.89 -13.72 -12.82
C VAL A 195 -14.94 -15.24 -12.77
N GLU A 196 -15.09 -15.87 -13.94
CA GLU A 196 -15.06 -17.32 -14.09
C GLU A 196 -13.62 -17.81 -14.12
N LEU A 197 -13.22 -18.59 -13.11
CA LEU A 197 -11.88 -19.18 -12.98
C LEU A 197 -12.01 -20.68 -12.74
N THR A 198 -11.05 -21.47 -13.24
CA THR A 198 -10.87 -22.84 -12.77
C THR A 198 -10.44 -22.86 -11.30
N GLU A 199 -10.49 -24.03 -10.66
CA GLU A 199 -10.03 -24.15 -9.27
C GLU A 199 -8.51 -23.93 -9.16
N GLU A 200 -7.73 -24.30 -10.18
CA GLU A 200 -6.29 -24.04 -10.26
C GLU A 200 -5.99 -22.54 -10.41
N GLU A 201 -6.72 -21.83 -11.30
CA GLU A 201 -6.59 -20.39 -11.47
C GLU A 201 -7.00 -19.63 -10.20
N LYS A 202 -8.09 -20.07 -9.56
CA LYS A 202 -8.53 -19.50 -8.29
C LYS A 202 -7.46 -19.66 -7.20
N ALA A 203 -6.87 -20.85 -7.07
CA ALA A 203 -5.77 -21.07 -6.13
C ALA A 203 -4.58 -20.14 -6.43
N ALA A 204 -4.21 -20.01 -7.71
CA ALA A 204 -3.13 -19.12 -8.13
C ALA A 204 -3.42 -17.65 -7.84
N VAL A 205 -4.66 -17.18 -8.00
CA VAL A 205 -5.08 -15.81 -7.63
C VAL A 205 -4.96 -15.58 -6.12
N LEU A 206 -5.30 -16.57 -5.28
CA LEU A 206 -5.15 -16.45 -3.83
C LEU A 206 -3.67 -16.35 -3.42
N GLU A 207 -2.81 -17.19 -3.99
CA GLU A 207 -1.37 -17.13 -3.79
C GLU A 207 -0.80 -15.78 -4.28
N GLU A 208 -1.25 -15.30 -5.44
CA GLU A 208 -0.80 -14.01 -5.95
C GLU A 208 -1.26 -12.84 -5.07
N ALA A 209 -2.43 -12.91 -4.46
CA ALA A 209 -2.89 -11.87 -3.56
C ALA A 209 -1.99 -11.78 -2.33
N VAL A 210 -1.53 -12.93 -1.80
CA VAL A 210 -0.53 -12.97 -0.72
C VAL A 210 0.79 -12.34 -1.19
N GLU A 211 1.28 -12.71 -2.38
CA GLU A 211 2.50 -12.14 -2.97
C GLU A 211 2.38 -10.63 -3.18
N ALA A 212 1.22 -10.13 -3.62
CA ALA A 212 0.96 -8.71 -3.78
C ALA A 212 1.11 -7.94 -2.46
N PHE A 213 0.68 -8.52 -1.33
CA PHE A 213 0.92 -7.92 -0.01
C PHE A 213 2.40 -8.02 0.41
N GLU A 214 3.07 -9.15 0.19
CA GLU A 214 4.50 -9.28 0.50
C GLU A 214 5.35 -8.28 -0.30
N LEU A 215 5.07 -8.07 -1.58
CA LEU A 215 5.73 -7.06 -2.39
C LEU A 215 5.49 -5.64 -1.84
N ASN A 216 4.29 -5.33 -1.36
CA ASN A 216 4.02 -4.04 -0.70
C ASN A 216 4.83 -3.89 0.60
N ILE A 217 4.89 -4.94 1.44
CA ILE A 217 5.67 -4.95 2.67
C ILE A 217 7.15 -4.69 2.36
N GLN A 218 7.71 -5.41 1.38
CA GLN A 218 9.10 -5.23 0.96
C GLN A 218 9.38 -3.81 0.47
N VAL A 219 8.44 -3.18 -0.24
CA VAL A 219 8.58 -1.77 -0.67
C VAL A 219 8.65 -0.84 0.55
N PHE A 220 7.78 -1.03 1.55
CA PHE A 220 7.81 -0.21 2.77
C PHE A 220 9.11 -0.41 3.57
N ASP A 221 9.57 -1.65 3.70
CA ASP A 221 10.79 -1.96 4.43
C ASP A 221 12.04 -1.43 3.71
N ASP A 222 12.15 -1.59 2.40
CA ASP A 222 13.30 -1.10 1.64
C ASP A 222 13.31 0.44 1.55
N LEU A 223 12.14 1.08 1.47
CA LEU A 223 12.02 2.55 1.56
C LEU A 223 12.57 3.05 2.91
N GLN A 224 12.16 2.41 4.00
CA GLN A 224 12.63 2.77 5.34
C GLN A 224 14.15 2.61 5.46
N LYS A 225 14.72 1.51 4.96
CA LYS A 225 16.17 1.27 4.94
C LYS A 225 16.93 2.29 4.10
N MET A 226 16.44 2.57 2.89
CA MET A 226 17.07 3.53 1.96
C MET A 226 17.25 4.90 2.62
N LEU A 227 16.25 5.36 3.37
CA LEU A 227 16.28 6.67 4.01
C LEU A 227 17.08 6.70 5.32
N SER A 228 17.11 5.61 6.08
CA SER A 228 17.99 5.50 7.26
C SER A 228 19.47 5.58 6.85
N ILE A 229 19.88 4.88 5.79
CA ILE A 229 21.27 4.91 5.29
C ILE A 229 21.66 6.30 4.78
N ALA A 230 20.74 6.97 4.08
CA ALA A 230 20.96 8.34 3.60
C ALA A 230 21.19 9.31 4.77
N ALA A 231 20.41 9.20 5.85
CA ALA A 231 20.56 10.02 7.04
C ALA A 231 21.89 9.78 7.79
N GLU A 232 22.31 8.51 7.93
CA GLU A 232 23.60 8.15 8.55
C GLU A 232 24.80 8.69 7.76
N THR A 233 24.72 8.64 6.42
CA THR A 233 25.77 9.15 5.53
C THR A 233 25.92 10.67 5.63
N ASP A 234 24.82 11.40 5.81
CA ASP A 234 24.82 12.86 5.95
C ASP A 234 25.37 13.31 7.32
N GLN A 235 25.08 12.55 8.38
CA GLN A 235 25.68 12.76 9.71
C GLN A 235 27.18 12.42 9.74
N SER A 236 27.59 11.37 9.03
CA SER A 236 29.00 11.00 8.85
C SER A 236 29.79 12.10 8.13
N LYS A 237 29.20 12.73 7.10
CA LYS A 237 29.85 13.82 6.35
C LYS A 237 29.88 15.14 7.12
N SER A 238 28.85 15.45 7.91
CA SER A 238 28.85 16.64 8.77
C SER A 238 29.73 16.50 10.03
N GLY A 239 30.11 15.28 10.41
CA GLY A 239 31.08 14.98 11.47
C GLY A 239 32.57 15.17 11.09
N VAL A 240 32.90 15.29 9.80
CA VAL A 240 34.28 15.54 9.33
C VAL A 240 34.46 17.04 9.07
N GLY A 241 34.34 17.84 10.13
CA GLY A 241 34.39 19.31 10.02
C GLY A 241 34.71 20.05 11.31
N ALA A 242 35.25 19.38 12.33
CA ALA A 242 35.70 20.02 13.56
C ALA A 242 36.97 19.35 14.10
N ALA A 243 38.05 19.38 13.32
CA ALA A 243 39.39 19.28 13.91
C ALA A 243 39.63 20.58 14.70
N ARG A 244 39.19 20.59 15.97
CA ARG A 244 39.52 21.64 16.94
C ARG A 244 41.02 21.62 17.15
N PHE A 245 41.68 22.74 16.85
CA PHE A 245 43.03 23.03 17.33
C PHE A 245 43.06 22.87 18.84
N ALA A 246 44.02 22.08 19.32
CA ALA A 246 44.25 21.86 20.73
C ALA A 246 44.73 23.15 21.40
N ALA A 247 44.07 23.57 22.47
CA ALA A 247 44.59 24.51 23.45
C ALA A 247 44.37 23.94 24.86
N SER A 248 45.45 23.95 25.63
CA SER A 248 45.66 23.33 26.96
C SER A 248 44.75 23.93 28.07
N PRO A 249 44.61 23.27 29.25
CA PRO A 249 43.48 23.43 30.17
C PRO A 249 43.76 24.36 31.35
N VAL A 250 42.87 25.29 31.67
CA VAL A 250 42.80 25.95 33.00
C VAL A 250 41.36 26.48 33.25
N LEU A 251 40.75 26.07 34.38
CA LEU A 251 39.61 26.64 35.15
C LEU A 251 38.31 27.04 34.37
N GLN A 252 37.07 26.81 34.79
CA GLN A 252 36.45 26.38 36.05
C GLN A 252 34.91 26.32 35.87
N LEU A 253 34.27 25.44 36.66
CA LEU A 253 32.92 25.51 37.27
C LEU A 253 31.68 25.86 36.40
N ALA A 254 30.45 25.37 36.62
CA ALA A 254 29.86 24.37 37.52
C ALA A 254 28.35 24.22 37.16
N VAL A 255 27.84 22.98 37.29
CA VAL A 255 26.50 22.58 37.80
C VAL A 255 25.22 22.90 37.00
N GLY A 256 24.43 21.84 36.76
CA GLY A 256 22.99 21.93 36.45
C GLY A 256 22.34 20.63 35.97
N LEU A 257 22.20 19.64 36.86
CA LEU A 257 21.49 18.36 36.67
C LEU A 257 19.96 18.57 36.59
N CYS A 258 19.22 17.80 35.76
CA CYS A 258 18.07 16.99 36.19
C CYS A 258 17.34 16.28 35.03
N VAL A 259 17.19 14.97 35.20
CA VAL A 259 16.37 14.03 34.43
C VAL A 259 14.98 13.95 35.06
N ALA A 260 13.92 13.84 34.26
CA ALA A 260 12.68 13.17 34.70
C ALA A 260 11.92 12.58 33.50
N LEU A 261 11.54 11.31 33.65
CA LEU A 261 10.76 10.45 32.76
C LEU A 261 9.26 10.44 33.14
N ALA A 262 8.45 9.98 32.19
CA ALA A 262 7.32 9.04 32.33
C ALA A 262 5.86 9.53 32.17
N THR A 263 5.24 8.96 31.12
CA THR A 263 3.93 8.24 31.04
C THR A 263 2.59 8.95 31.23
N VAL A 264 1.70 8.83 30.23
CA VAL A 264 0.27 8.38 30.23
C VAL A 264 -0.09 8.15 28.73
N GLY A 265 -0.88 7.19 28.23
CA GLY A 265 -1.76 6.14 28.72
C GLY A 265 -2.61 5.64 27.53
N ALA A 266 -2.97 4.36 27.53
CA ALA A 266 -3.65 3.64 26.45
C ALA A 266 -5.18 3.84 26.40
N ALA A 267 -5.81 3.22 25.38
CA ALA A 267 -7.24 3.11 25.02
C ALA A 267 -7.69 4.16 23.98
N MET A 268 -8.34 3.82 22.87
CA MET A 268 -9.53 2.97 22.78
C MET A 268 -9.67 2.31 21.39
N TYR A 269 -9.95 1.01 21.38
CA TYR A 269 -10.60 0.26 20.29
C TYR A 269 -11.95 -0.24 20.81
N GLY A 270 -12.99 -0.17 19.98
CA GLY A 270 -14.19 -1.00 20.11
C GLY A 270 -15.50 -0.28 20.42
N LYS A 271 -16.28 0.01 19.38
CA LYS A 271 -17.59 -0.62 19.12
C LYS A 271 -17.98 -0.39 17.67
#